data_AF-M5P119-F1
#
_entry.id   AF-M5P119-F1
#
_cell.length_a   1.000
_cell.length_b   1.000
_cell.length_c   1.000
_cell.angle_alpha   90.00
_cell.angle_beta   90.00
_cell.angle_gamma   90.00
#
_symmetry.space_group_name_H-M   'P 1'
#
loop_
_entity.id
_entity.type
_entity.pdbx_description
1 polymer ?
#
loop_
_entity_poly.entity_id
_entity_poly.type
_entity_poly.pdbx_seq_one_letter_code
_entity_poly.pdbx_strand_id
1 'polypeptide(L)'
;MDYRIEKDTMGEVKVPADKFWGAQTQRSKENFKIGSEKMPKEIVYAFAILKRSAAIANERLGNLEAEKSEAIVSVCDDILKGKYDGHFPLVVWQTGSGTQSNMNMNEVVANRGTAYLQEKGSSLTIHPNDDVNRSQSSNDTFPTAMHVAAVLAIYDKLVPAIDRLRNTLNEKAESYQDVVKIGRTHLQDATPLTLGQEISGWVYMLDRSKEMILEATEKIRELAIGGTAVGTGINAHPEFGSTVAEEISSLTGQTFRSSPNKFHALTSHDELTHVHGALKALAADLMKIANDVRWLASGPRCGIGELTIPENEPGSSIMPGKVNPTQSEALTMIASQIMGNDATIGFAASQGNFELNVFKPVIIYNFLQSVQLLADGMNSFHDKCAVGIEPHRETIEKNLTNSLMLVTALNPHIGYENAAKIAKLAHKEGLTLKEAALRLNLLTEEQFDEVVKPEDMVKPKA
;
A
#
# COMPACT_ATOMS: atom_id res chain seq x y z
N MET A 1 0.12 -38.59 16.52
CA MET A 1 -0.55 -37.80 15.48
C MET A 1 -1.08 -38.79 14.47
N ASP A 2 -2.38 -38.81 14.28
CA ASP A 2 -3.00 -39.65 13.26
C ASP A 2 -2.71 -39.11 11.87
N TYR A 3 -2.48 -40.00 10.92
CA TYR A 3 -2.15 -39.67 9.54
C TYR A 3 -2.98 -40.52 8.58
N ARG A 4 -3.24 -39.97 7.40
CA ARG A 4 -3.71 -40.72 6.23
C ARG A 4 -2.61 -40.84 5.19
N ILE A 5 -2.68 -41.88 4.37
CA ILE A 5 -1.76 -42.06 3.25
C ILE A 5 -2.39 -41.44 2.01
N GLU A 6 -1.71 -40.46 1.44
CA GLU A 6 -2.04 -39.86 0.15
C GLU A 6 -1.00 -40.30 -0.88
N LYS A 7 -1.36 -40.30 -2.16
CA LYS A 7 -0.48 -40.73 -3.24
C LYS A 7 -0.50 -39.72 -4.39
N ASP A 8 0.69 -39.37 -4.86
CA ASP A 8 0.89 -38.67 -6.13
C ASP A 8 1.75 -39.53 -7.07
N THR A 9 2.19 -38.95 -8.19
CA THR A 9 3.04 -39.63 -9.17
C THR A 9 4.42 -40.02 -8.63
N MET A 10 4.84 -39.46 -7.49
CA MET A 10 6.11 -39.79 -6.81
C MET A 10 5.94 -40.86 -5.72
N GLY A 11 4.72 -41.35 -5.48
CA GLY A 11 4.42 -42.40 -4.52
C GLY A 11 3.63 -41.90 -3.30
N GLU A 12 3.70 -42.64 -2.21
CA GLU A 12 2.94 -42.38 -0.99
C GLU A 12 3.59 -41.30 -0.10
N VAL A 13 2.77 -40.58 0.66
CA VAL A 13 3.22 -39.65 1.70
C VAL A 13 2.21 -39.61 2.85
N LYS A 14 2.70 -39.43 4.08
CA LYS A 14 1.86 -39.33 5.28
C LYS A 14 1.37 -37.90 5.46
N VAL A 15 0.07 -37.70 5.43
CA VAL A 15 -0.58 -36.41 5.66
C VAL A 15 -1.34 -36.44 6.99
N PRO A 16 -1.27 -35.40 7.84
CA PRO A 16 -2.07 -35.35 9.07
C PRO A 16 -3.56 -35.55 8.78
N ALA A 17 -4.23 -36.40 9.57
CA ALA A 17 -5.61 -36.81 9.32
C ALA A 17 -6.60 -35.64 9.43
N ASP A 18 -6.28 -34.61 10.22
CA ASP A 18 -7.09 -33.41 10.44
C ASP A 18 -6.94 -32.35 9.34
N LYS A 19 -6.17 -32.61 8.26
CA LYS A 19 -5.83 -31.62 7.24
C LYS A 19 -6.38 -31.97 5.87
N PHE A 20 -6.99 -31.00 5.18
CA PHE A 20 -7.59 -31.23 3.86
C PHE A 20 -6.62 -31.19 2.68
N TRP A 21 -5.38 -30.73 2.86
CA TRP A 21 -4.39 -30.75 1.76
C TRP A 21 -3.90 -32.18 1.49
N GLY A 22 -3.37 -32.45 0.30
CA GLY A 22 -2.99 -33.79 -0.16
C GLY A 22 -1.47 -34.01 -0.24
N ALA A 23 -1.08 -34.94 -1.11
CA ALA A 23 0.31 -35.38 -1.23
C ALA A 23 1.26 -34.25 -1.65
N GLN A 24 0.90 -33.43 -2.64
CA GLN A 24 1.80 -32.42 -3.19
C GLN A 24 2.06 -31.30 -2.19
N THR A 25 1.02 -30.88 -1.46
CA THR A 25 1.19 -29.89 -0.38
C THR A 25 2.08 -30.42 0.73
N GLN A 26 1.90 -31.69 1.12
CA GLN A 26 2.73 -32.30 2.16
C GLN A 26 4.20 -32.38 1.73
N ARG A 27 4.47 -32.80 0.49
CA ARG A 27 5.84 -32.81 -0.06
C ARG A 27 6.44 -31.41 -0.13
N SER A 28 5.68 -30.41 -0.59
CA SER A 28 6.15 -29.02 -0.63
C SER A 28 6.53 -28.52 0.77
N LYS A 29 5.66 -28.76 1.77
CA LYS A 29 5.92 -28.40 3.17
C LYS A 29 7.20 -29.05 3.72
N GLU A 30 7.53 -30.27 3.28
CA GLU A 30 8.74 -30.98 3.69
C GLU A 30 10.01 -30.50 2.96
N ASN A 31 9.89 -30.16 1.68
CA ASN A 31 11.01 -29.77 0.83
C ASN A 31 11.41 -28.29 0.98
N PHE A 32 10.46 -27.39 1.23
CA PHE A 32 10.67 -25.94 1.28
C PHE A 32 10.59 -25.42 2.72
N LYS A 33 11.53 -25.85 3.57
CA LYS A 33 11.68 -25.39 4.97
C LYS A 33 12.55 -24.13 5.04
N ILE A 34 12.13 -23.09 4.34
CA ILE A 34 12.88 -21.85 4.17
C ILE A 34 12.08 -20.70 4.78
N GLY A 35 12.74 -19.87 5.60
CA GLY A 35 12.16 -18.66 6.17
C GLY A 35 10.98 -18.89 7.13
N SER A 36 10.40 -17.79 7.57
CA SER A 36 9.16 -17.76 8.37
C SER A 36 7.94 -17.39 7.54
N GLU A 37 8.15 -16.88 6.33
CA GLU A 37 7.14 -16.24 5.50
C GLU A 37 6.22 -17.29 4.89
N LYS A 38 4.93 -17.19 5.23
CA LYS A 38 3.87 -18.00 4.62
C LYS A 38 3.33 -17.31 3.38
N MET A 39 2.79 -18.11 2.45
CA MET A 39 2.04 -17.55 1.34
C MET A 39 0.93 -16.63 1.90
N PRO A 40 0.81 -15.37 1.42
CA PRO A 40 -0.18 -14.43 1.96
C PRO A 40 -1.60 -14.98 1.89
N LYS A 41 -2.42 -14.67 2.90
CA LYS A 41 -3.82 -15.12 2.96
C LYS A 41 -4.64 -14.55 1.79
N GLU A 42 -4.29 -13.36 1.33
CA GLU A 42 -4.89 -12.71 0.17
C GLU A 42 -4.71 -13.55 -1.10
N ILE A 43 -3.57 -14.25 -1.24
CA ILE A 43 -3.35 -15.18 -2.37
C ILE A 43 -4.21 -16.43 -2.22
N VAL A 44 -4.34 -16.96 -1.01
CA VAL A 44 -5.25 -18.09 -0.74
C VAL A 44 -6.69 -17.73 -1.11
N TYR A 45 -7.18 -16.56 -0.70
CA TYR A 45 -8.54 -16.12 -1.01
C TYR A 45 -8.71 -15.78 -2.49
N ALA A 46 -7.71 -15.16 -3.14
CA ALA A 46 -7.74 -14.94 -4.58
C ALA A 46 -7.77 -16.26 -5.38
N PHE A 47 -7.07 -17.30 -4.89
CA PHE A 47 -7.21 -18.64 -5.46
C PHE A 47 -8.61 -19.22 -5.26
N ALA A 48 -9.24 -19.04 -4.09
CA ALA A 48 -10.60 -19.51 -3.87
C ALA A 48 -11.61 -18.79 -4.79
N ILE A 49 -11.48 -17.46 -4.97
CA ILE A 49 -12.23 -16.69 -5.97
C ILE A 49 -12.03 -17.29 -7.37
N LEU A 50 -10.78 -17.53 -7.76
CA LEU A 50 -10.46 -18.09 -9.07
C LEU A 50 -11.05 -19.49 -9.28
N LYS A 51 -10.89 -20.42 -8.33
CA LYS A 51 -11.39 -21.80 -8.46
C LYS A 51 -12.92 -21.84 -8.48
N ARG A 52 -13.58 -21.00 -7.68
CA ARG A 52 -15.03 -20.80 -7.71
C ARG A 52 -15.49 -20.35 -9.09
N SER A 53 -14.89 -19.29 -9.62
CA SER A 53 -15.26 -18.74 -10.94
C SER A 53 -14.92 -19.69 -12.09
N ALA A 54 -13.83 -20.45 -11.99
CA ALA A 54 -13.45 -21.47 -12.96
C ALA A 54 -14.42 -22.65 -13.00
N ALA A 55 -14.95 -23.09 -11.85
CA ALA A 55 -15.97 -24.15 -11.80
C ALA A 55 -17.25 -23.70 -12.52
N ILE A 56 -17.74 -22.50 -12.20
CA ILE A 56 -18.93 -21.90 -12.83
C ILE A 56 -18.72 -21.73 -14.34
N ALA A 57 -17.56 -21.22 -14.76
CA ALA A 57 -17.25 -21.05 -16.18
C ALA A 57 -17.20 -22.41 -16.91
N ASN A 58 -16.56 -23.42 -16.32
CA ASN A 58 -16.52 -24.75 -16.93
C ASN A 58 -17.90 -25.40 -17.01
N GLU A 59 -18.76 -25.23 -16.00
CA GLU A 59 -20.15 -25.69 -16.04
C GLU A 59 -20.93 -25.01 -17.17
N ARG A 60 -20.89 -23.66 -17.24
CA ARG A 60 -21.56 -22.88 -18.29
C ARG A 60 -21.10 -23.27 -19.71
N LEU A 61 -19.84 -23.65 -19.84
CA LEU A 61 -19.24 -24.08 -21.12
C LEU A 61 -19.36 -25.60 -21.36
N GLY A 62 -20.07 -26.33 -20.52
CA GLY A 62 -20.34 -27.77 -20.68
C GLY A 62 -19.14 -28.69 -20.40
N ASN A 63 -18.09 -28.17 -19.75
CA ASN A 63 -16.85 -28.91 -19.45
C ASN A 63 -16.83 -29.54 -18.05
N LEU A 64 -17.77 -29.21 -17.16
CA LEU A 64 -17.83 -29.75 -15.79
C LEU A 64 -19.27 -30.07 -15.41
N GLU A 65 -19.49 -31.20 -14.71
CA GLU A 65 -20.83 -31.55 -14.24
C GLU A 65 -21.34 -30.57 -13.17
N ALA A 66 -22.63 -30.22 -13.22
CA ALA A 66 -23.24 -29.25 -12.32
C ALA A 66 -23.07 -29.61 -10.83
N GLU A 67 -23.21 -30.88 -10.46
CA GLU A 67 -22.99 -31.34 -9.07
C GLU A 67 -21.57 -31.07 -8.58
N LYS A 68 -20.55 -31.31 -9.44
CA LYS A 68 -19.15 -31.03 -9.08
C LYS A 68 -18.88 -29.53 -8.99
N SER A 69 -19.46 -28.76 -9.92
CA SER A 69 -19.39 -27.29 -9.90
C SER A 69 -19.95 -26.75 -8.58
N GLU A 70 -21.17 -27.17 -8.20
CA GLU A 70 -21.82 -26.77 -6.94
C GLU A 70 -20.94 -27.08 -5.72
N ALA A 71 -20.35 -28.29 -5.67
CA ALA A 71 -19.49 -28.69 -4.57
C ALA A 71 -18.19 -27.85 -4.50
N ILE A 72 -17.54 -27.58 -5.63
CA ILE A 72 -16.35 -26.71 -5.69
C ILE A 72 -16.70 -25.29 -5.23
N VAL A 73 -17.81 -24.74 -5.72
CA VAL A 73 -18.28 -23.40 -5.36
C VAL A 73 -18.56 -23.32 -3.85
N SER A 74 -19.30 -24.27 -3.30
CA SER A 74 -19.63 -24.30 -1.87
C SER A 74 -18.39 -24.35 -0.99
N VAL A 75 -17.37 -25.11 -1.37
CA VAL A 75 -16.12 -25.19 -0.60
C VAL A 75 -15.31 -23.91 -0.73
N CYS A 76 -15.23 -23.32 -1.93
CA CYS A 76 -14.53 -22.05 -2.11
C CYS A 76 -15.21 -20.93 -1.31
N ASP A 77 -16.55 -20.88 -1.24
CA ASP A 77 -17.29 -19.93 -0.41
C ASP A 77 -16.99 -20.11 1.09
N ASP A 78 -16.77 -21.35 1.55
CA ASP A 78 -16.33 -21.64 2.91
C ASP A 78 -14.89 -21.18 3.19
N ILE A 79 -13.99 -21.31 2.21
CA ILE A 79 -12.62 -20.77 2.28
C ILE A 79 -12.66 -19.24 2.41
N LEU A 80 -13.48 -18.58 1.58
CA LEU A 80 -13.64 -17.11 1.61
C LEU A 80 -14.25 -16.59 2.92
N LYS A 81 -14.96 -17.44 3.67
CA LYS A 81 -15.44 -17.17 5.03
C LYS A 81 -14.42 -17.48 6.13
N GLY A 82 -13.20 -17.88 5.76
CA GLY A 82 -12.11 -18.18 6.68
C GLY A 82 -12.21 -19.54 7.40
N LYS A 83 -13.16 -20.41 7.03
CA LYS A 83 -13.37 -21.69 7.74
C LYS A 83 -12.17 -22.63 7.65
N TYR A 84 -11.33 -22.48 6.61
CA TYR A 84 -10.26 -23.42 6.29
C TYR A 84 -8.85 -22.80 6.26
N ASP A 85 -8.64 -21.64 6.90
CA ASP A 85 -7.33 -20.96 6.96
C ASP A 85 -6.17 -21.88 7.42
N GLY A 86 -6.45 -22.83 8.31
CA GLY A 86 -5.47 -23.79 8.85
C GLY A 86 -5.00 -24.88 7.87
N HIS A 87 -5.39 -24.82 6.59
CA HIS A 87 -5.11 -25.82 5.56
C HIS A 87 -4.19 -25.33 4.43
N PHE A 88 -3.56 -24.17 4.59
CA PHE A 88 -2.64 -23.58 3.60
C PHE A 88 -1.25 -23.32 4.20
N PRO A 89 -0.42 -24.37 4.43
CA PRO A 89 0.79 -24.25 5.26
C PRO A 89 2.03 -23.75 4.51
N LEU A 90 1.93 -23.52 3.21
CA LEU A 90 3.07 -23.33 2.32
C LEU A 90 3.74 -21.97 2.49
N VAL A 91 5.03 -21.94 2.21
CA VAL A 91 5.89 -20.75 2.34
C VAL A 91 5.92 -19.95 1.04
N VAL A 92 6.34 -18.68 1.12
CA VAL A 92 6.62 -17.86 -0.07
C VAL A 92 7.74 -18.48 -0.91
N TRP A 93 8.77 -19.00 -0.24
CA TRP A 93 9.99 -19.55 -0.83
C TRP A 93 9.80 -20.98 -1.35
N GLN A 94 8.87 -21.12 -2.30
CA GLN A 94 8.48 -22.37 -2.93
C GLN A 94 8.87 -22.38 -4.41
N THR A 95 8.29 -23.29 -5.21
CA THR A 95 8.42 -23.20 -6.68
C THR A 95 8.04 -21.81 -7.20
N GLY A 96 8.88 -21.27 -8.08
CA GLY A 96 8.79 -19.91 -8.57
C GLY A 96 7.55 -19.59 -9.43
N SER A 97 6.90 -20.62 -9.99
CA SER A 97 5.62 -20.50 -10.68
C SER A 97 4.43 -20.39 -9.72
N GLY A 98 4.61 -20.76 -8.44
CA GLY A 98 3.52 -20.88 -7.49
C GLY A 98 2.67 -22.15 -7.61
N THR A 99 3.10 -23.12 -8.42
CA THR A 99 2.40 -24.41 -8.62
C THR A 99 2.00 -25.11 -7.33
N GLN A 100 2.85 -25.07 -6.31
CA GLN A 100 2.57 -25.75 -5.04
C GLN A 100 1.39 -25.12 -4.30
N SER A 101 1.24 -23.79 -4.31
CA SER A 101 0.04 -23.13 -3.76
C SER A 101 -1.20 -23.36 -4.59
N ASN A 102 -1.09 -23.39 -5.93
CA ASN A 102 -2.21 -23.77 -6.79
C ASN A 102 -2.70 -25.19 -6.46
N MET A 103 -1.77 -26.14 -6.35
CA MET A 103 -2.09 -27.52 -5.99
C MET A 103 -2.60 -27.65 -4.56
N ASN A 104 -2.10 -26.84 -3.61
CA ASN A 104 -2.65 -26.80 -2.26
C ASN A 104 -4.12 -26.38 -2.25
N MET A 105 -4.49 -25.35 -3.02
CA MET A 105 -5.89 -25.00 -3.21
C MET A 105 -6.68 -26.16 -3.82
N ASN A 106 -6.18 -26.75 -4.91
CA ASN A 106 -6.85 -27.84 -5.60
C ASN A 106 -7.11 -29.04 -4.69
N GLU A 107 -6.11 -29.46 -3.90
CA GLU A 107 -6.21 -30.60 -3.00
C GLU A 107 -7.21 -30.35 -1.85
N VAL A 108 -7.16 -29.15 -1.24
CA VAL A 108 -8.10 -28.77 -0.17
C VAL A 108 -9.53 -28.76 -0.70
N VAL A 109 -9.76 -28.14 -1.87
CA VAL A 109 -11.08 -28.06 -2.50
C VAL A 109 -11.57 -29.44 -2.92
N ALA A 110 -10.72 -30.27 -3.52
CA ALA A 110 -11.08 -31.62 -3.95
C ALA A 110 -11.49 -32.52 -2.77
N ASN A 111 -10.70 -32.52 -1.70
CA ASN A 111 -10.98 -33.35 -0.52
C ASN A 111 -12.26 -32.91 0.19
N ARG A 112 -12.45 -31.60 0.40
CA ARG A 112 -13.69 -31.09 1.01
C ARG A 112 -14.90 -31.21 0.10
N GLY A 113 -14.73 -31.02 -1.20
CA GLY A 113 -15.81 -31.11 -2.18
C GLY A 113 -16.30 -32.55 -2.35
N THR A 114 -15.39 -33.53 -2.32
CA THR A 114 -15.75 -34.94 -2.30
C THR A 114 -16.56 -35.29 -1.04
N ALA A 115 -16.12 -34.82 0.13
CA ALA A 115 -16.88 -35.02 1.36
C ALA A 115 -18.26 -34.33 1.32
N TYR A 116 -18.34 -33.12 0.77
CA TYR A 116 -19.61 -32.41 0.57
C TYR A 116 -20.59 -33.20 -0.32
N LEU A 117 -20.11 -33.79 -1.42
CA LEU A 117 -20.92 -34.64 -2.30
C LEU A 117 -21.42 -35.90 -1.58
N GLN A 118 -20.54 -36.55 -0.80
CA GLN A 118 -20.90 -37.72 0.01
C GLN A 118 -21.93 -37.39 1.10
N GLU A 119 -21.80 -36.23 1.76
CA GLU A 119 -22.76 -35.70 2.74
C GLU A 119 -24.15 -35.48 2.08
N LYS A 120 -24.19 -35.18 0.78
CA LYS A 120 -25.42 -35.09 -0.03
C LYS A 120 -25.89 -36.43 -0.64
N GLY A 121 -25.19 -37.53 -0.40
CA GLY A 121 -25.52 -38.85 -0.94
C GLY A 121 -25.13 -39.08 -2.40
N SER A 122 -24.31 -38.21 -3.00
CA SER A 122 -23.76 -38.40 -4.34
C SER A 122 -22.58 -39.36 -4.31
N SER A 123 -22.46 -40.21 -5.34
CA SER A 123 -21.31 -41.11 -5.51
C SER A 123 -20.15 -40.47 -6.28
N LEU A 124 -20.31 -39.23 -6.75
CA LEU A 124 -19.28 -38.49 -7.45
C LEU A 124 -18.14 -38.09 -6.50
N THR A 125 -16.93 -38.01 -7.05
CA THR A 125 -15.74 -37.51 -6.37
C THR A 125 -15.15 -36.34 -7.16
N ILE A 126 -14.42 -35.47 -6.47
CA ILE A 126 -13.74 -34.33 -7.09
C ILE A 126 -12.25 -34.65 -7.16
N HIS A 127 -11.68 -34.66 -8.37
CA HIS A 127 -10.25 -34.81 -8.59
C HIS A 127 -9.56 -33.43 -8.60
N PRO A 128 -8.43 -33.23 -7.89
CA PRO A 128 -7.76 -31.94 -7.81
C PRO A 128 -7.29 -31.41 -9.18
N ASN A 129 -6.90 -32.28 -10.11
CA ASN A 129 -6.43 -31.86 -11.43
C ASN A 129 -7.57 -31.82 -12.45
N ASP A 130 -8.36 -32.90 -12.52
CA ASP A 130 -9.32 -33.09 -13.62
C ASP A 130 -10.61 -32.31 -13.39
N ASP A 131 -10.91 -31.92 -12.16
CA ASP A 131 -12.13 -31.16 -11.82
C ASP A 131 -11.77 -29.76 -11.32
N VAL A 132 -11.02 -29.63 -10.22
CA VAL A 132 -10.71 -28.30 -9.64
C VAL A 132 -9.78 -27.48 -10.52
N ASN A 133 -8.79 -28.13 -11.15
CA ASN A 133 -7.85 -27.49 -12.07
C ASN A 133 -8.23 -27.68 -13.55
N ARG A 134 -9.50 -28.01 -13.84
CA ARG A 134 -9.97 -28.17 -15.22
C ARG A 134 -9.78 -26.89 -16.02
N SER A 135 -9.24 -27.02 -17.23
CA SER A 135 -8.93 -25.93 -18.17
C SER A 135 -7.92 -24.90 -17.66
N GLN A 136 -7.14 -25.25 -16.63
CA GLN A 136 -6.21 -24.35 -15.95
C GLN A 136 -4.79 -24.91 -15.95
N SER A 137 -3.81 -24.03 -15.76
CA SER A 137 -2.43 -24.34 -15.45
C SER A 137 -1.99 -23.57 -14.20
N SER A 138 -0.96 -24.02 -13.50
CA SER A 138 -0.36 -23.16 -12.46
C SER A 138 0.18 -21.85 -13.05
N ASN A 139 0.60 -21.90 -14.31
CA ASN A 139 1.26 -20.80 -14.98
C ASN A 139 0.28 -19.64 -15.25
N ASP A 140 -0.99 -19.92 -15.54
CA ASP A 140 -2.02 -18.89 -15.75
C ASP A 140 -2.89 -18.63 -14.50
N THR A 141 -2.98 -19.57 -13.56
CA THR A 141 -3.76 -19.39 -12.33
C THR A 141 -3.05 -18.54 -11.27
N PHE A 142 -1.75 -18.75 -11.02
CA PHE A 142 -1.03 -17.97 -10.02
C PHE A 142 -0.95 -16.48 -10.38
N PRO A 143 -0.55 -16.04 -11.60
CA PRO A 143 -0.61 -14.63 -11.96
C PRO A 143 -2.02 -14.05 -11.91
N THR A 144 -3.06 -14.81 -12.26
CA THR A 144 -4.44 -14.36 -12.05
C THR A 144 -4.74 -14.12 -10.56
N ALA A 145 -4.35 -15.03 -9.68
CA ALA A 145 -4.51 -14.84 -8.23
C ALA A 145 -3.71 -13.64 -7.72
N MET A 146 -2.50 -13.37 -8.26
CA MET A 146 -1.71 -12.19 -7.92
C MET A 146 -2.45 -10.89 -8.25
N HIS A 147 -2.99 -10.79 -9.47
CA HIS A 147 -3.71 -9.59 -9.93
C HIS A 147 -5.00 -9.37 -9.16
N VAL A 148 -5.79 -10.43 -8.93
CA VAL A 148 -7.00 -10.36 -8.10
C VAL A 148 -6.68 -9.91 -6.68
N ALA A 149 -5.69 -10.53 -6.03
CA ALA A 149 -5.28 -10.17 -4.67
C ALA A 149 -4.78 -8.72 -4.59
N ALA A 150 -3.99 -8.28 -5.57
CA ALA A 150 -3.44 -6.92 -5.62
C ALA A 150 -4.53 -5.85 -5.77
N VAL A 151 -5.47 -6.03 -6.71
CA VAL A 151 -6.59 -5.11 -6.91
C VAL A 151 -7.45 -5.03 -5.65
N LEU A 152 -7.84 -6.17 -5.07
CA LEU A 152 -8.63 -6.19 -3.85
C LEU A 152 -7.90 -5.52 -2.68
N ALA A 153 -6.61 -5.82 -2.47
CA ALA A 153 -5.85 -5.20 -1.39
C ALA A 153 -5.75 -3.66 -1.55
N ILE A 154 -5.62 -3.15 -2.78
CA ILE A 154 -5.60 -1.71 -3.03
C ILE A 154 -6.96 -1.08 -2.69
N TYR A 155 -8.05 -1.61 -3.23
CA TYR A 155 -9.38 -1.01 -3.07
C TYR A 155 -9.95 -1.20 -1.66
N ASP A 156 -9.71 -2.34 -1.03
CA ASP A 156 -10.33 -2.70 0.26
C ASP A 156 -9.51 -2.20 1.45
N LYS A 157 -8.18 -2.05 1.31
CA LYS A 157 -7.29 -1.65 2.41
C LYS A 157 -6.64 -0.29 2.19
N LEU A 158 -5.97 -0.11 1.05
CA LEU A 158 -5.11 1.06 0.85
C LEU A 158 -5.90 2.33 0.58
N VAL A 159 -6.83 2.30 -0.36
CA VAL A 159 -7.64 3.48 -0.74
C VAL A 159 -8.39 4.05 0.47
N PRO A 160 -9.10 3.24 1.30
CA PRO A 160 -9.73 3.75 2.52
C PRO A 160 -8.74 4.36 3.52
N ALA A 161 -7.53 3.80 3.66
CA ALA A 161 -6.51 4.33 4.56
C ALA A 161 -5.96 5.68 4.07
N ILE A 162 -5.76 5.85 2.76
CA ILE A 162 -5.38 7.14 2.17
C ILE A 162 -6.48 8.16 2.43
N ASP A 163 -7.74 7.83 2.09
CA ASP A 163 -8.88 8.75 2.24
C ASP A 163 -9.06 9.20 3.68
N ARG A 164 -8.91 8.28 4.64
CA ARG A 164 -9.02 8.57 6.05
C ARG A 164 -7.96 9.57 6.52
N LEU A 165 -6.67 9.29 6.25
CA LEU A 165 -5.60 10.20 6.64
C LEU A 165 -5.72 11.56 5.93
N ARG A 166 -6.02 11.53 4.62
CA ARG A 166 -6.24 12.72 3.79
C ARG A 166 -7.34 13.60 4.36
N ASN A 167 -8.48 13.04 4.75
CA ASN A 167 -9.61 13.79 5.29
C ASN A 167 -9.25 14.47 6.61
N THR A 168 -8.61 13.77 7.54
CA THR A 168 -8.14 14.37 8.80
C THR A 168 -7.14 15.49 8.57
N LEU A 169 -6.18 15.31 7.66
CA LEU A 169 -5.24 16.39 7.33
C LEU A 169 -5.95 17.57 6.66
N ASN A 170 -6.97 17.33 5.84
CA ASN A 170 -7.77 18.40 5.24
C ASN A 170 -8.55 19.19 6.30
N GLU A 171 -9.19 18.52 7.26
CA GLU A 171 -9.86 19.18 8.39
C GLU A 171 -8.88 20.05 9.21
N LYS A 172 -7.66 19.56 9.44
CA LYS A 172 -6.59 20.33 10.09
C LYS A 172 -6.13 21.49 9.24
N ALA A 173 -5.98 21.31 7.93
CA ALA A 173 -5.63 22.38 7.01
C ALA A 173 -6.67 23.49 7.03
N GLU A 174 -7.96 23.16 7.02
CA GLU A 174 -9.07 24.11 7.11
C GLU A 174 -9.10 24.83 8.47
N SER A 175 -8.90 24.08 9.55
CA SER A 175 -8.91 24.61 10.92
C SER A 175 -7.76 25.59 11.21
N TYR A 176 -6.65 25.50 10.47
CA TYR A 176 -5.44 26.29 10.69
C TYR A 176 -5.13 27.27 9.54
N GLN A 177 -6.13 27.63 8.74
CA GLN A 177 -6.00 28.61 7.66
C GLN A 177 -5.59 30.00 8.16
N ASP A 178 -5.89 30.35 9.42
CA ASP A 178 -5.58 31.63 10.04
C ASP A 178 -4.22 31.66 10.77
N VAL A 179 -3.58 30.49 10.96
CA VAL A 179 -2.35 30.37 11.74
C VAL A 179 -1.14 30.72 10.86
N VAL A 180 -0.75 31.99 10.83
CA VAL A 180 0.45 32.44 10.11
C VAL A 180 1.71 31.97 10.83
N LYS A 181 2.60 31.30 10.10
CA LYS A 181 3.89 30.80 10.58
C LYS A 181 5.01 31.17 9.63
N ILE A 182 6.26 30.98 10.07
CA ILE A 182 7.42 31.17 9.20
C ILE A 182 7.61 29.96 8.29
N GLY A 183 7.79 30.21 6.99
CA GLY A 183 8.24 29.18 6.05
C GLY A 183 9.70 28.83 6.27
N ARG A 184 10.10 27.64 5.86
CA ARG A 184 11.51 27.23 5.84
C ARG A 184 11.88 26.61 4.50
N THR A 185 12.91 27.16 3.86
CA THR A 185 13.52 26.59 2.65
C THR A 185 15.00 26.38 2.94
N HIS A 186 15.56 25.23 2.53
CA HIS A 186 16.92 24.84 2.91
C HIS A 186 17.18 24.83 4.43
N LEU A 187 16.13 24.59 5.22
CA LEU A 187 16.11 24.69 6.70
C LEU A 187 16.38 26.10 7.27
N GLN A 188 16.45 27.13 6.43
CA GLN A 188 16.59 28.53 6.85
C GLN A 188 15.21 29.20 6.90
N ASP A 189 15.09 30.24 7.72
CA ASP A 189 13.89 31.08 7.75
C ASP A 189 13.59 31.64 6.35
N ALA A 190 12.33 31.63 5.95
CA ALA A 190 11.82 32.13 4.67
C ALA A 190 10.62 33.07 4.89
N THR A 191 9.84 33.34 3.84
CA THR A 191 8.63 34.17 3.96
C THR A 191 7.50 33.43 4.69
N PRO A 192 6.52 34.16 5.26
CA PRO A 192 5.37 33.55 5.92
C PRO A 192 4.49 32.71 4.98
N LEU A 193 3.83 31.72 5.56
CA LEU A 193 2.68 30.98 5.02
C LEU A 193 1.77 30.61 6.19
N THR A 194 0.54 30.18 5.93
CA THR A 194 -0.31 29.66 7.00
C THR A 194 -0.01 28.19 7.25
N LEU A 195 -0.22 27.70 8.48
CA LEU A 195 -0.12 26.27 8.78
C LEU A 195 -1.13 25.48 7.93
N GLY A 196 -2.31 26.06 7.65
CA GLY A 196 -3.26 25.51 6.70
C GLY A 196 -2.71 25.32 5.28
N GLN A 197 -1.93 26.28 4.76
CA GLN A 197 -1.24 26.16 3.47
C GLN A 197 -0.13 25.09 3.49
N GLU A 198 0.58 24.94 4.61
CA GLU A 198 1.59 23.89 4.75
C GLU A 198 0.96 22.49 4.71
N ILE A 199 -0.10 22.28 5.49
CA ILE A 199 -0.83 21.01 5.57
C ILE A 199 -1.57 20.71 4.25
N SER A 200 -2.07 21.72 3.53
CA SER A 200 -2.72 21.50 2.23
C SER A 200 -1.77 20.89 1.19
N GLY A 201 -0.45 21.17 1.30
CA GLY A 201 0.56 20.47 0.52
C GLY A 201 0.62 18.96 0.83
N TRP A 202 0.52 18.58 2.10
CA TRP A 202 0.45 17.18 2.53
C TRP A 202 -0.84 16.49 2.05
N VAL A 203 -1.98 17.19 2.09
CA VAL A 203 -3.26 16.69 1.56
C VAL A 203 -3.14 16.41 0.06
N TYR A 204 -2.58 17.35 -0.70
CA TYR A 204 -2.43 17.21 -2.15
C TYR A 204 -1.46 16.08 -2.54
N MET A 205 -0.41 15.83 -1.75
CA MET A 205 0.46 14.66 -1.92
C MET A 205 -0.34 13.34 -1.86
N LEU A 206 -1.24 13.20 -0.89
CA LEU A 206 -2.10 12.02 -0.76
C LEU A 206 -3.10 11.90 -1.91
N ASP A 207 -3.73 13.01 -2.33
CA ASP A 207 -4.65 13.05 -3.46
C ASP A 207 -3.95 12.59 -4.75
N ARG A 208 -2.77 13.15 -5.05
CA ARG A 208 -1.97 12.80 -6.24
C ARG A 208 -1.46 11.37 -6.19
N SER A 209 -1.00 10.91 -5.04
CA SER A 209 -0.56 9.53 -4.86
C SER A 209 -1.71 8.54 -5.09
N LYS A 210 -2.91 8.81 -4.58
CA LYS A 210 -4.10 8.00 -4.84
C LYS A 210 -4.43 7.95 -6.33
N GLU A 211 -4.43 9.08 -7.02
CA GLU A 211 -4.69 9.15 -8.46
C GLU A 211 -3.73 8.27 -9.26
N MET A 212 -2.42 8.41 -9.01
CA MET A 212 -1.38 7.61 -9.68
C MET A 212 -1.53 6.11 -9.41
N ILE A 213 -1.89 5.73 -8.18
CA ILE A 213 -2.13 4.32 -7.82
C ILE A 213 -3.33 3.77 -8.59
N LEU A 214 -4.44 4.51 -8.63
CA LEU A 214 -5.66 4.06 -9.32
C LEU A 214 -5.45 3.96 -10.83
N GLU A 215 -4.75 4.93 -11.44
CA GLU A 215 -4.38 4.88 -12.86
C GLU A 215 -3.52 3.65 -13.17
N ALA A 216 -2.48 3.38 -12.38
CA ALA A 216 -1.62 2.22 -12.57
C ALA A 216 -2.39 0.90 -12.36
N THR A 217 -3.34 0.88 -11.41
CA THR A 217 -4.12 -0.32 -11.06
C THR A 217 -4.99 -0.81 -12.23
N GLU A 218 -5.36 0.05 -13.18
CA GLU A 218 -6.12 -0.36 -14.36
C GLU A 218 -5.39 -1.40 -15.22
N LYS A 219 -4.05 -1.45 -15.17
CA LYS A 219 -3.24 -2.42 -15.93
C LYS A 219 -3.37 -3.83 -15.36
N ILE A 220 -3.31 -3.98 -14.04
CA ILE A 220 -3.42 -5.28 -13.36
C ILE A 220 -4.86 -5.83 -13.31
N ARG A 221 -5.84 -5.21 -13.99
CA ARG A 221 -7.19 -5.77 -14.17
C ARG A 221 -7.23 -6.85 -15.26
N GLU A 222 -6.19 -6.96 -16.08
CA GLU A 222 -6.06 -7.99 -17.10
C GLU A 222 -5.53 -9.30 -16.51
N LEU A 223 -6.24 -10.40 -16.77
CA LEU A 223 -5.98 -11.71 -16.16
C LEU A 223 -5.36 -12.69 -17.15
N ALA A 224 -4.38 -13.46 -16.66
CA ALA A 224 -3.67 -14.49 -17.41
C ALA A 224 -4.53 -15.75 -17.69
N ILE A 225 -5.55 -16.01 -16.87
CA ILE A 225 -6.43 -17.18 -16.98
C ILE A 225 -6.92 -17.45 -18.41
N GLY A 226 -6.81 -18.71 -18.84
CA GLY A 226 -7.07 -19.14 -20.21
C GLY A 226 -5.81 -19.18 -21.09
N GLY A 227 -4.66 -18.70 -20.60
CA GLY A 227 -3.37 -18.89 -21.27
C GLY A 227 -2.79 -20.30 -21.09
N THR A 228 -3.24 -21.03 -20.08
CA THR A 228 -2.80 -22.37 -19.70
C THR A 228 -1.28 -22.49 -19.56
N ALA A 229 -0.64 -23.45 -20.23
CA ALA A 229 0.76 -23.80 -19.97
C ALA A 229 1.75 -22.71 -20.39
N VAL A 230 1.61 -22.19 -21.60
CA VAL A 230 2.59 -21.29 -22.26
C VAL A 230 1.95 -20.11 -22.99
N GLY A 231 0.63 -19.91 -22.83
CA GLY A 231 -0.10 -18.78 -23.40
C GLY A 231 -1.01 -19.14 -24.59
N THR A 232 -0.94 -20.37 -25.08
CA THR A 232 -1.72 -20.82 -26.25
C THR A 232 -3.17 -21.19 -25.94
N GLY A 233 -3.51 -21.37 -24.67
CA GLY A 233 -4.83 -21.84 -24.27
C GLY A 233 -5.09 -23.32 -24.56
N ILE A 234 -4.04 -24.11 -24.80
CA ILE A 234 -4.19 -25.56 -25.00
C ILE A 234 -4.97 -26.19 -23.83
N ASN A 235 -5.93 -27.05 -24.16
CA ASN A 235 -6.86 -27.72 -23.23
C ASN A 235 -7.87 -26.80 -22.50
N ALA A 236 -8.00 -25.53 -22.88
CA ALA A 236 -9.08 -24.65 -22.44
C ALA A 236 -10.11 -24.42 -23.55
N HIS A 237 -11.37 -24.16 -23.16
CA HIS A 237 -12.38 -23.67 -24.10
C HIS A 237 -12.00 -22.25 -24.57
N PRO A 238 -12.26 -21.87 -25.84
CA PRO A 238 -11.90 -20.54 -26.36
C PRO A 238 -12.42 -19.36 -25.52
N GLU A 239 -13.60 -19.52 -24.91
CA GLU A 239 -14.25 -18.48 -24.07
C GLU A 239 -13.89 -18.57 -22.58
N PHE A 240 -13.13 -19.59 -22.16
CA PHE A 240 -12.89 -19.87 -20.74
C PHE A 240 -12.30 -18.66 -19.99
N GLY A 241 -11.24 -18.04 -20.53
CA GLY A 241 -10.59 -16.91 -19.88
C GLY A 241 -11.50 -15.68 -19.70
N SER A 242 -12.33 -15.36 -20.70
CA SER A 242 -13.30 -14.27 -20.62
C SER A 242 -14.42 -14.55 -19.63
N THR A 243 -14.99 -15.76 -19.66
CA THR A 243 -16.07 -16.16 -18.74
C THR A 243 -15.58 -16.18 -17.28
N VAL A 244 -14.35 -16.64 -17.03
CA VAL A 244 -13.78 -16.59 -15.67
C VAL A 244 -13.55 -15.15 -15.21
N ALA A 245 -13.02 -14.27 -16.06
CA ALA A 245 -12.81 -12.87 -15.71
C ALA A 245 -14.13 -12.14 -15.39
N GLU A 246 -15.18 -12.41 -16.17
CA GLU A 246 -16.53 -11.89 -15.91
C GLU A 246 -17.08 -12.37 -14.56
N GLU A 247 -16.94 -13.67 -14.27
CA GLU A 247 -17.46 -14.23 -13.02
C GLU A 247 -16.67 -13.75 -11.79
N ILE A 248 -15.35 -13.61 -11.90
CA ILE A 248 -14.52 -12.94 -10.87
C ILE A 248 -15.01 -11.50 -10.67
N SER A 249 -15.34 -10.79 -11.76
CA SER A 249 -15.80 -9.41 -11.66
C SER A 249 -17.13 -9.30 -10.92
N SER A 250 -18.08 -10.16 -11.27
CA SER A 250 -19.38 -10.26 -10.61
C SER A 250 -19.24 -10.57 -9.11
N LEU A 251 -18.39 -11.53 -8.76
CA LEU A 251 -18.18 -11.95 -7.37
C LEU A 251 -17.54 -10.85 -6.50
N THR A 252 -16.57 -10.14 -7.05
CA THR A 252 -15.74 -9.18 -6.29
C THR A 252 -16.28 -7.76 -6.32
N GLY A 253 -17.19 -7.44 -7.25
CA GLY A 253 -17.61 -6.07 -7.53
C GLY A 253 -16.53 -5.21 -8.19
N GLN A 254 -15.39 -5.79 -8.57
CA GLN A 254 -14.29 -5.13 -9.26
C GLN A 254 -14.23 -5.58 -10.72
N THR A 255 -13.89 -4.69 -11.64
CA THR A 255 -13.79 -5.06 -13.05
C THR A 255 -12.49 -5.80 -13.34
N PHE A 256 -12.59 -6.98 -13.94
CA PHE A 256 -11.47 -7.76 -14.48
C PHE A 256 -11.76 -8.17 -15.92
N ARG A 257 -10.68 -8.36 -16.70
CA ARG A 257 -10.76 -8.71 -18.12
C ARG A 257 -9.78 -9.82 -18.45
N SER A 258 -10.06 -10.59 -19.48
CA SER A 258 -9.07 -11.53 -20.04
C SER A 258 -7.97 -10.73 -20.72
N SER A 259 -6.70 -10.94 -20.36
CA SER A 259 -5.57 -10.28 -21.03
C SER A 259 -5.58 -10.57 -22.54
N PRO A 260 -5.38 -9.56 -23.41
CA PRO A 260 -5.34 -9.71 -24.85
C PRO A 260 -4.08 -10.43 -25.33
N ASN A 261 -3.02 -10.51 -24.51
CA ASN A 261 -1.80 -11.25 -24.82
C ASN A 261 -1.39 -12.15 -23.65
N LYS A 262 -1.72 -13.43 -23.77
CA LYS A 262 -1.43 -14.44 -22.76
C LYS A 262 0.07 -14.74 -22.61
N PHE A 263 0.88 -14.56 -23.64
CA PHE A 263 2.32 -14.78 -23.54
C PHE A 263 2.96 -13.74 -22.61
N HIS A 264 2.58 -12.46 -22.79
CA HIS A 264 2.98 -11.37 -21.89
C HIS A 264 2.50 -11.62 -20.46
N ALA A 265 1.22 -11.95 -20.26
CA ALA A 265 0.64 -12.16 -18.93
C ALA A 265 1.27 -13.32 -18.13
N LEU A 266 1.96 -14.25 -18.79
CA LEU A 266 2.68 -15.34 -18.14
C LEU A 266 4.14 -14.99 -17.84
N THR A 267 4.80 -14.30 -18.77
CA THR A 267 6.25 -14.04 -18.72
C THR A 267 6.60 -12.73 -18.03
N SER A 268 5.78 -11.68 -18.16
CA SER A 268 6.06 -10.36 -17.60
C SER A 268 5.21 -10.09 -16.35
N HIS A 269 5.76 -9.30 -15.43
CA HIS A 269 5.08 -8.74 -14.24
C HIS A 269 5.35 -7.23 -14.15
N ASP A 270 5.50 -6.60 -15.30
CA ASP A 270 5.70 -5.15 -15.45
C ASP A 270 4.51 -4.35 -14.90
N GLU A 271 3.28 -4.84 -15.05
CA GLU A 271 2.07 -4.18 -14.54
C GLU A 271 2.10 -4.07 -13.00
N LEU A 272 2.43 -5.15 -12.29
CA LEU A 272 2.62 -5.13 -10.83
C LEU A 272 3.81 -4.25 -10.42
N THR A 273 4.89 -4.26 -11.20
CA THR A 273 6.05 -3.39 -10.98
C THR A 273 5.68 -1.92 -11.13
N HIS A 274 4.87 -1.59 -12.13
CA HIS A 274 4.40 -0.24 -12.41
C HIS A 274 3.50 0.29 -11.28
N VAL A 275 2.54 -0.52 -10.83
CA VAL A 275 1.69 -0.19 -9.67
C VAL A 275 2.53 0.01 -8.42
N HIS A 276 3.52 -0.87 -8.16
CA HIS A 276 4.39 -0.72 -7.01
C HIS A 276 5.25 0.56 -7.07
N GLY A 277 5.63 1.01 -8.27
CA GLY A 277 6.26 2.31 -8.48
C GLY A 277 5.40 3.48 -7.99
N ALA A 278 4.08 3.41 -8.15
CA ALA A 278 3.15 4.40 -7.59
C ALA A 278 3.03 4.26 -6.06
N LEU A 279 3.05 3.04 -5.51
CA LEU A 279 3.12 2.82 -4.05
C LEU A 279 4.40 3.40 -3.44
N LYS A 280 5.52 3.31 -4.15
CA LYS A 280 6.79 3.94 -3.75
C LYS A 280 6.68 5.47 -3.73
N ALA A 281 5.97 6.08 -4.68
CA ALA A 281 5.74 7.52 -4.67
C ALA A 281 4.94 7.93 -3.41
N LEU A 282 3.88 7.21 -3.08
CA LEU A 282 3.14 7.40 -1.82
C LEU A 282 4.05 7.25 -0.59
N ALA A 283 4.93 6.25 -0.56
CA ALA A 283 5.88 6.09 0.54
C ALA A 283 6.85 7.27 0.67
N ALA A 284 7.30 7.87 -0.44
CA ALA A 284 8.15 9.06 -0.42
C ALA A 284 7.39 10.29 0.14
N ASP A 285 6.13 10.46 -0.24
CA ASP A 285 5.28 11.53 0.29
C ASP A 285 5.00 11.34 1.78
N LEU A 286 4.67 10.12 2.22
CA LEU A 286 4.47 9.79 3.64
C LEU A 286 5.75 10.01 4.46
N MET A 287 6.92 9.69 3.91
CA MET A 287 8.21 10.01 4.52
C MET A 287 8.35 11.52 4.74
N LYS A 288 7.99 12.35 3.75
CA LYS A 288 8.04 13.81 3.87
C LYS A 288 7.08 14.30 4.95
N ILE A 289 5.81 13.87 4.92
CA ILE A 289 4.77 14.25 5.90
C ILE A 289 5.22 13.89 7.32
N ALA A 290 5.64 12.64 7.55
CA ALA A 290 6.10 12.18 8.86
C ALA A 290 7.31 12.97 9.36
N ASN A 291 8.26 13.29 8.46
CA ASN A 291 9.42 14.12 8.77
C ASN A 291 9.04 15.53 9.18
N ASP A 292 8.19 16.21 8.41
CA ASP A 292 7.74 17.56 8.74
C ASP A 292 7.09 17.58 10.11
N VAL A 293 6.15 16.66 10.38
CA VAL A 293 5.45 16.58 11.67
C VAL A 293 6.43 16.43 12.83
N ARG A 294 7.40 15.50 12.75
CA ARG A 294 8.37 15.29 13.85
C ARG A 294 9.36 16.45 14.00
N TRP A 295 9.72 17.13 12.92
CA TRP A 295 10.61 18.30 12.98
C TRP A 295 9.88 19.50 13.57
N LEU A 296 8.65 19.77 13.14
CA LEU A 296 7.84 20.86 13.68
C LEU A 296 7.45 20.61 15.14
N ALA A 297 7.35 19.35 15.57
CA ALA A 297 7.13 18.97 16.97
C ALA A 297 8.43 18.79 17.79
N SER A 298 9.61 19.04 17.21
CA SER A 298 10.88 18.88 17.93
C SER A 298 10.99 19.88 19.09
N GLY A 299 11.34 19.40 20.28
CA GLY A 299 11.33 20.22 21.49
C GLY A 299 11.44 19.42 22.78
N PRO A 300 10.85 19.89 23.91
CA PRO A 300 9.95 21.04 24.01
C PRO A 300 10.66 22.41 24.09
N ARG A 301 11.99 22.44 24.27
CA ARG A 301 12.72 23.71 24.51
C ARG A 301 13.89 23.99 23.58
N CYS A 302 14.36 22.98 22.83
CA CYS A 302 15.61 23.06 22.07
C CYS A 302 15.43 22.63 20.60
N GLY A 303 14.22 22.78 20.06
CA GLY A 303 13.87 22.45 18.69
C GLY A 303 13.03 23.55 18.03
N ILE A 304 12.25 23.20 17.02
CA ILE A 304 11.35 24.13 16.31
C ILE A 304 10.10 24.41 17.16
N GLY A 305 9.45 23.37 17.68
CA GLY A 305 8.34 23.46 18.64
C GLY A 305 7.09 24.21 18.15
N GLU A 306 6.81 24.19 16.84
CA GLU A 306 5.63 24.84 16.25
C GLU A 306 4.38 23.96 16.32
N LEU A 307 4.55 22.64 16.41
CA LEU A 307 3.44 21.69 16.60
C LEU A 307 3.56 20.99 17.95
N THR A 308 2.41 20.60 18.48
CA THR A 308 2.28 19.57 19.51
C THR A 308 1.63 18.33 18.90
N ILE A 309 1.99 17.17 19.41
CA ILE A 309 1.48 15.86 18.97
C ILE A 309 1.08 15.03 20.21
N PRO A 310 0.17 14.06 20.07
CA PRO A 310 -0.27 13.22 21.18
C PRO A 310 0.87 12.44 21.85
N GLU A 311 0.81 12.34 23.18
CA GLU A 311 1.70 11.51 23.99
C GLU A 311 1.04 10.14 24.20
N ASN A 312 1.40 9.15 23.39
CA ASN A 312 0.78 7.82 23.45
C ASN A 312 1.50 6.87 24.43
N GLU A 313 2.80 7.06 24.63
CA GLU A 313 3.67 6.22 25.45
C GLU A 313 4.72 7.05 26.20
N PRO A 314 5.26 6.57 27.34
CA PRO A 314 6.44 7.18 27.96
C PRO A 314 7.64 7.17 26.98
N GLY A 315 8.14 8.33 26.58
CA GLY A 315 9.17 8.45 25.54
C GLY A 315 10.60 8.12 25.99
N SER A 316 10.83 7.82 27.27
CA SER A 316 12.14 7.38 27.75
C SER A 316 12.05 6.60 29.04
N SER A 317 12.87 5.55 29.16
CA SER A 317 13.06 4.80 30.41
C SER A 317 13.82 5.58 31.49
N ILE A 318 14.51 6.67 31.14
CA ILE A 318 15.41 7.42 32.05
C ILE A 318 15.08 8.92 32.16
N MET A 319 14.36 9.49 31.19
CA MET A 319 13.95 10.91 31.20
C MET A 319 12.44 11.05 31.41
N PRO A 320 11.95 11.19 32.66
CA PRO A 320 10.54 11.46 32.92
C PRO A 320 10.04 12.70 32.17
N GLY A 321 8.88 12.58 31.51
CA GLY A 321 8.26 13.68 30.76
C GLY A 321 8.78 13.89 29.34
N LYS A 322 9.72 13.07 28.84
CA LYS A 322 10.11 13.08 27.42
C LYS A 322 9.07 12.37 26.58
N VAL A 323 8.64 13.02 25.49
CA VAL A 323 7.72 12.46 24.48
C VAL A 323 8.45 12.35 23.16
N ASN A 324 8.31 11.20 22.48
CA ASN A 324 8.91 10.98 21.16
C ASN A 324 7.82 10.97 20.08
N PRO A 325 8.15 11.38 18.85
CA PRO A 325 7.25 11.27 17.70
C PRO A 325 7.22 9.83 17.14
N THR A 326 6.85 8.85 17.99
CA THR A 326 6.93 7.41 17.70
C THR A 326 6.14 6.99 16.46
N GLN A 327 5.00 7.63 16.19
CA GLN A 327 4.20 7.38 15.00
C GLN A 327 4.88 7.87 13.71
N SER A 328 5.55 9.04 13.76
CA SER A 328 6.39 9.49 12.63
C SER A 328 7.56 8.53 12.41
N GLU A 329 8.20 8.06 13.48
CA GLU A 329 9.29 7.08 13.39
C GLU A 329 8.84 5.79 12.69
N ALA A 330 7.72 5.21 13.13
CA ALA A 330 7.13 4.01 12.51
C ALA A 330 6.82 4.23 11.03
N LEU A 331 6.15 5.34 10.68
CA LEU A 331 5.78 5.63 9.29
C LEU A 331 7.01 5.83 8.39
N THR A 332 8.08 6.46 8.91
CA THR A 332 9.34 6.58 8.15
C THR A 332 10.05 5.25 7.94
N MET A 333 10.04 4.34 8.92
CA MET A 333 10.59 2.98 8.75
C MET A 333 9.79 2.17 7.72
N ILE A 334 8.45 2.27 7.75
CA ILE A 334 7.57 1.67 6.74
C ILE A 334 7.95 2.18 5.36
N ALA A 335 8.06 3.49 5.17
CA ALA A 335 8.43 4.07 3.89
C ALA A 335 9.80 3.55 3.38
N SER A 336 10.79 3.38 4.26
CA SER A 336 12.07 2.73 3.90
C SER A 336 11.90 1.27 3.47
N GLN A 337 11.04 0.50 4.14
CA GLN A 337 10.74 -0.88 3.74
C GLN A 337 10.10 -0.94 2.35
N ILE A 338 9.19 -0.02 2.02
CA ILE A 338 8.56 0.04 0.68
C ILE A 338 9.61 0.25 -0.42
N MET A 339 10.63 1.07 -0.16
CA MET A 339 11.74 1.27 -1.11
C MET A 339 12.53 -0.03 -1.36
N GLY A 340 12.77 -0.83 -0.30
CA GLY A 340 13.41 -2.13 -0.41
C GLY A 340 12.55 -3.17 -1.15
N ASN A 341 11.25 -3.16 -0.88
CA ASN A 341 10.27 -4.01 -1.57
C ASN A 341 10.22 -3.68 -3.06
N ASP A 342 10.24 -2.39 -3.42
CA ASP A 342 10.25 -1.92 -4.81
C ASP A 342 11.48 -2.43 -5.58
N ALA A 343 12.66 -2.31 -4.97
CA ALA A 343 13.89 -2.83 -5.56
C ALA A 343 13.83 -4.36 -5.76
N THR A 344 13.26 -5.08 -4.79
CA THR A 344 13.08 -6.53 -4.86
C THR A 344 12.12 -6.92 -6.00
N ILE A 345 10.99 -6.24 -6.11
CA ILE A 345 9.99 -6.48 -7.16
C ILE A 345 10.58 -6.15 -8.53
N GLY A 346 11.22 -4.99 -8.68
CA GLY A 346 11.83 -4.58 -9.95
C GLY A 346 12.91 -5.57 -10.41
N PHE A 347 13.76 -6.04 -9.49
CA PHE A 347 14.73 -7.07 -9.81
C PHE A 347 14.05 -8.39 -10.20
N ALA A 348 13.13 -8.90 -9.39
CA ALA A 348 12.41 -10.15 -9.66
C ALA A 348 11.64 -10.14 -10.98
N ALA A 349 10.98 -9.03 -11.33
CA ALA A 349 10.27 -8.86 -12.59
C ALA A 349 11.21 -8.91 -13.81
N SER A 350 12.45 -8.42 -13.66
CA SER A 350 13.45 -8.45 -14.74
C SER A 350 14.00 -9.86 -15.06
N GLN A 351 13.75 -10.85 -14.21
CA GLN A 351 14.31 -12.21 -14.33
C GLN A 351 13.43 -13.18 -15.14
N GLY A 352 12.53 -12.69 -16.01
CA GLY A 352 11.75 -13.56 -16.89
C GLY A 352 12.61 -14.36 -17.87
N ASN A 353 12.28 -15.64 -18.10
CA ASN A 353 12.95 -16.47 -19.08
C ASN A 353 11.92 -17.14 -20.00
N PHE A 354 11.98 -16.82 -21.29
CA PHE A 354 11.10 -17.38 -22.32
C PHE A 354 9.62 -17.22 -21.94
N GLU A 355 8.83 -18.30 -21.85
CA GLU A 355 7.38 -18.24 -21.66
C GLU A 355 6.93 -18.01 -20.20
N LEU A 356 7.85 -17.94 -19.22
CA LEU A 356 7.46 -17.82 -17.81
C LEU A 356 8.48 -17.09 -16.94
N ASN A 357 8.03 -16.09 -16.18
CA ASN A 357 8.77 -15.60 -15.01
C ASN A 357 8.42 -16.45 -13.79
N VAL A 358 9.46 -17.00 -13.15
CA VAL A 358 9.41 -17.89 -11.99
C VAL A 358 9.82 -17.19 -10.69
N PHE A 359 9.54 -15.91 -10.56
CA PHE A 359 9.71 -15.13 -9.32
C PHE A 359 8.35 -14.65 -8.79
N LYS A 360 7.25 -15.30 -9.20
CA LYS A 360 5.88 -14.87 -8.89
C LYS A 360 5.61 -14.75 -7.38
N PRO A 361 5.98 -15.73 -6.52
CA PRO A 361 5.75 -15.62 -5.07
C PRO A 361 6.43 -14.42 -4.41
N VAL A 362 7.69 -14.13 -4.75
CA VAL A 362 8.42 -13.02 -4.13
C VAL A 362 7.89 -11.67 -4.58
N ILE A 363 7.45 -11.54 -5.85
CA ILE A 363 6.81 -10.33 -6.36
C ILE A 363 5.55 -10.01 -5.55
N ILE A 364 4.63 -10.97 -5.47
CA ILE A 364 3.33 -10.72 -4.84
C ILE A 364 3.41 -10.61 -3.32
N TYR A 365 4.35 -11.33 -2.69
CA TYR A 365 4.61 -11.20 -1.26
C TYR A 365 5.03 -9.76 -0.90
N ASN A 366 6.02 -9.21 -1.60
CA ASN A 366 6.48 -7.85 -1.35
C ASN A 366 5.40 -6.83 -1.68
N PHE A 367 4.64 -7.03 -2.76
CA PHE A 367 3.54 -6.15 -3.13
C PHE A 367 2.46 -6.08 -2.04
N LEU A 368 1.98 -7.23 -1.57
CA LEU A 368 0.94 -7.30 -0.55
C LEU A 368 1.45 -6.81 0.82
N GLN A 369 2.71 -7.08 1.16
CA GLN A 369 3.33 -6.52 2.36
C GLN A 369 3.36 -4.99 2.28
N SER A 370 3.74 -4.42 1.14
CA SER A 370 3.76 -2.97 0.95
C SER A 370 2.38 -2.34 1.11
N VAL A 371 1.35 -2.94 0.50
CA VAL A 371 -0.03 -2.47 0.65
C VAL A 371 -0.48 -2.51 2.11
N GLN A 372 -0.21 -3.61 2.82
CA GLN A 372 -0.57 -3.77 4.23
C GLN A 372 0.16 -2.74 5.12
N LEU A 373 1.48 -2.61 4.98
CA LEU A 373 2.28 -1.69 5.79
C LEU A 373 1.89 -0.23 5.55
N LEU A 374 1.63 0.16 4.31
CA LEU A 374 1.16 1.51 3.98
C LEU A 374 -0.21 1.78 4.63
N ALA A 375 -1.17 0.86 4.47
CA ALA A 375 -2.51 1.01 5.03
C ALA A 375 -2.48 1.07 6.57
N ASP A 376 -1.77 0.15 7.22
CA ASP A 376 -1.66 0.11 8.68
C ASP A 376 -0.90 1.33 9.22
N GLY A 377 0.20 1.70 8.56
CA GLY A 377 1.01 2.86 8.93
C GLY A 377 0.21 4.16 8.86
N MET A 378 -0.55 4.38 7.78
CA MET A 378 -1.42 5.54 7.65
C MET A 378 -2.56 5.55 8.67
N ASN A 379 -3.20 4.41 8.93
CA ASN A 379 -4.25 4.30 9.95
C ASN A 379 -3.71 4.57 11.36
N SER A 380 -2.55 3.99 11.71
CA SER A 380 -1.90 4.24 13.00
C SER A 380 -1.47 5.70 13.15
N PHE A 381 -0.84 6.26 12.11
CA PHE A 381 -0.45 7.67 12.11
C PHE A 381 -1.67 8.60 12.20
N HIS A 382 -2.78 8.29 11.52
CA HIS A 382 -4.05 8.97 11.68
C HIS A 382 -4.50 8.95 13.15
N ASP A 383 -4.69 7.74 13.72
CA ASP A 383 -5.33 7.53 15.02
C ASP A 383 -4.51 8.05 16.20
N LYS A 384 -3.18 8.00 16.06
CA LYS A 384 -2.25 8.24 17.16
C LYS A 384 -1.39 9.49 16.97
N CYS A 385 -1.50 10.18 15.84
CA CYS A 385 -0.76 11.41 15.60
C CYS A 385 -1.62 12.48 14.93
N ALA A 386 -2.06 12.27 13.68
CA ALA A 386 -2.63 13.31 12.83
C ALA A 386 -3.88 13.98 13.42
N VAL A 387 -4.79 13.19 14.02
CA VAL A 387 -6.00 13.73 14.68
C VAL A 387 -5.66 14.72 15.79
N GLY A 388 -4.56 14.51 16.51
CA GLY A 388 -4.16 15.33 17.65
C GLY A 388 -3.03 16.33 17.37
N ILE A 389 -2.69 16.60 16.11
CA ILE A 389 -1.78 17.69 15.75
C ILE A 389 -2.45 19.00 16.17
N GLU A 390 -1.77 19.82 16.97
CA GLU A 390 -2.23 21.16 17.36
C GLU A 390 -1.10 22.20 17.25
N PRO A 391 -1.38 23.44 16.82
CA PRO A 391 -0.39 24.51 16.71
C PRO A 391 0.03 25.02 18.09
N HIS A 392 1.34 25.11 18.34
CA HIS A 392 1.88 25.81 19.50
C HIS A 392 1.97 27.31 19.21
N ARG A 393 0.83 28.00 19.30
CA ARG A 393 0.64 29.39 18.83
C ARG A 393 1.69 30.37 19.36
N GLU A 394 2.06 30.29 20.64
CA GLU A 394 3.09 31.16 21.22
C GLU A 394 4.47 30.99 20.55
N THR A 395 4.85 29.76 20.21
CA THR A 395 6.14 29.47 19.56
C THR A 395 6.10 29.90 18.10
N ILE A 396 4.96 29.65 17.42
CA ILE A 396 4.74 30.09 16.05
C ILE A 396 4.86 31.62 15.96
N GLU A 397 4.16 32.35 16.83
CA GLU A 397 4.20 33.82 16.88
C GLU A 397 5.62 34.31 17.15
N LYS A 398 6.29 33.74 18.15
CA LYS A 398 7.69 34.07 18.45
C LYS A 398 8.63 33.83 17.26
N ASN A 399 8.51 32.71 16.56
CA ASN A 399 9.35 32.41 15.40
C ASN A 399 9.06 33.39 14.25
N LEU A 400 7.80 33.74 14.04
CA LEU A 400 7.36 34.68 13.02
C LEU A 400 7.91 36.09 13.29
N THR A 401 7.77 36.62 14.51
CA THR A 401 8.21 37.97 14.87
C THR A 401 9.73 38.12 14.88
N ASN A 402 10.47 37.04 15.16
CA ASN A 402 11.94 37.06 15.18
C ASN A 402 12.57 36.87 13.80
N SER A 403 11.80 36.47 12.78
CA SER A 403 12.35 36.22 11.46
C SER A 403 12.76 37.50 10.76
N LEU A 404 13.99 37.51 10.24
CA LEU A 404 14.50 38.60 9.41
C LEU A 404 13.93 38.59 7.99
N MET A 405 13.21 37.54 7.57
CA MET A 405 12.67 37.42 6.22
C MET A 405 11.34 38.16 6.01
N LEU A 406 10.74 38.71 7.07
CA LEU A 406 9.62 39.66 6.94
C LEU A 406 10.05 40.92 6.16
N VAL A 407 11.35 41.20 6.11
CA VAL A 407 11.96 42.29 5.31
C VAL A 407 11.59 42.22 3.82
N THR A 408 11.22 41.04 3.32
CA THR A 408 10.83 40.85 1.92
C THR A 408 9.59 41.64 1.53
N ALA A 409 8.68 41.94 2.49
CA ALA A 409 7.54 42.82 2.28
C ALA A 409 7.96 44.24 1.89
N LEU A 410 9.17 44.67 2.25
CA LEU A 410 9.68 46.02 1.96
C LEU A 410 10.21 46.13 0.52
N ASN A 411 10.50 45.03 -0.17
CA ASN A 411 11.14 45.06 -1.49
C ASN A 411 10.40 45.95 -2.52
N PRO A 412 9.06 45.88 -2.65
CA PRO A 412 8.33 46.75 -3.58
C PRO A 412 8.33 48.24 -3.19
N HIS A 413 8.61 48.56 -1.92
CA HIS A 413 8.53 49.92 -1.38
C HIS A 413 9.88 50.64 -1.38
N ILE A 414 10.97 49.93 -1.05
CA ILE A 414 12.31 50.53 -0.89
C ILE A 414 13.39 49.89 -1.77
N GLY A 415 13.04 48.87 -2.56
CA GLY A 415 13.97 48.11 -3.39
C GLY A 415 14.79 47.08 -2.63
N TYR A 416 15.24 46.03 -3.34
CA TYR A 416 15.95 44.89 -2.78
C TYR A 416 17.22 45.27 -1.99
N GLU A 417 18.04 46.18 -2.52
CA GLU A 417 19.31 46.55 -1.87
C GLU A 417 19.11 47.20 -0.50
N ASN A 418 18.05 48.01 -0.34
CA ASN A 418 17.75 48.66 0.92
C ASN A 418 17.15 47.68 1.93
N ALA A 419 16.24 46.81 1.49
CA ALA A 419 15.75 45.70 2.32
C ALA A 419 16.91 44.79 2.80
N ALA A 420 17.86 44.46 1.92
CA ALA A 420 19.03 43.67 2.28
C ALA A 420 19.94 44.37 3.30
N LYS A 421 20.09 45.70 3.23
CA LYS A 421 20.82 46.48 4.25
C LYS A 421 20.15 46.39 5.62
N ILE A 422 18.82 46.51 5.67
CA ILE A 422 18.03 46.37 6.92
C ILE A 422 18.28 44.99 7.53
N ALA A 423 18.10 43.92 6.75
CA ALA A 423 18.29 42.56 7.26
C ALA A 423 19.73 42.29 7.74
N LYS A 424 20.74 42.76 6.99
CA LYS A 424 22.15 42.62 7.38
C LYS A 424 22.47 43.38 8.67
N LEU A 425 21.95 44.59 8.82
CA LEU A 425 22.15 45.38 10.04
C LEU A 425 21.45 44.73 11.23
N ALA A 426 20.18 44.33 11.07
CA ALA A 426 19.40 43.64 12.08
C ALA A 426 20.13 42.38 12.59
N HIS A 427 20.63 41.54 11.67
CA HIS A 427 21.39 40.36 12.03
C HIS A 427 22.71 40.69 12.75
N LYS A 428 23.49 41.63 12.21
CA LYS A 428 24.82 41.98 12.75
C LYS A 428 24.74 42.56 14.15
N GLU A 429 23.70 43.35 14.45
CA GLU A 429 23.56 44.08 15.70
C GLU A 429 22.53 43.47 16.67
N GLY A 430 21.85 42.38 16.27
CA GLY A 430 20.81 41.74 17.09
C GLY A 430 19.56 42.61 17.26
N LEU A 431 19.22 43.41 16.24
CA LEU A 431 18.05 44.30 16.25
C LEU A 431 16.86 43.61 15.57
N THR A 432 15.66 44.09 15.89
CA THR A 432 14.48 43.83 15.06
C THR A 432 14.62 44.52 13.70
N LEU A 433 13.86 44.03 12.70
CA LEU A 433 13.80 44.67 11.39
C LEU A 433 13.32 46.13 11.46
N LYS A 434 12.38 46.42 12.37
CA LYS A 434 11.84 47.77 12.59
C LYS A 434 12.92 48.71 13.13
N GLU A 435 13.66 48.30 14.15
CA GLU A 435 14.77 49.08 14.71
C GLU A 435 15.88 49.33 13.67
N ALA A 436 16.22 48.32 12.86
CA ALA A 436 17.20 48.47 11.79
C ALA A 436 16.72 49.41 10.67
N ALA A 437 15.44 49.35 10.30
CA ALA A 437 14.84 50.23 9.28
C ALA A 437 14.85 51.70 9.72
N LEU A 438 14.49 51.96 10.97
CA LEU A 438 14.54 53.29 11.60
C LEU A 438 15.97 53.81 11.68
N ARG A 439 16.93 52.98 12.14
CA ARG A 439 18.34 53.37 12.28
C ARG A 439 18.99 53.72 10.94
N LEU A 440 18.58 53.08 9.86
CA LEU A 440 19.05 53.38 8.50
C LEU A 440 18.32 54.55 7.84
N ASN A 441 17.32 55.16 8.51
CA ASN A 441 16.43 56.20 7.96
C ASN A 441 15.78 55.78 6.63
N LEU A 442 15.45 54.50 6.48
CA LEU A 442 14.82 53.97 5.26
C LEU A 442 13.29 53.99 5.34
N LEU A 443 12.73 53.90 6.55
CA LEU A 443 11.28 53.93 6.82
C LEU A 443 11.02 54.59 8.18
N THR A 444 9.85 55.19 8.36
CA THR A 444 9.31 55.52 9.70
C THR A 444 8.67 54.30 10.35
N GLU A 445 8.32 54.42 11.63
CA GLU A 445 7.65 53.37 12.38
C GLU A 445 6.28 53.05 11.78
N GLU A 446 5.50 54.08 11.43
CA GLU A 446 4.18 53.94 10.82
C GLU A 446 4.25 53.29 9.44
N GLN A 447 5.24 53.67 8.62
CA GLN A 447 5.45 53.06 7.31
C GLN A 447 5.84 51.58 7.41
N PHE A 448 6.65 51.23 8.42
CA PHE A 448 7.02 49.83 8.65
C PHE A 448 5.79 49.00 9.06
N ASP A 449 5.01 49.48 10.02
CA ASP A 449 3.82 48.77 10.52
C ASP A 449 2.68 48.70 9.50
N GLU A 450 2.61 49.66 8.57
CA GLU A 450 1.66 49.62 7.46
C GLU A 450 2.00 48.51 6.44
N VAL A 451 3.29 48.33 6.16
CA VAL A 451 3.79 47.42 5.11
C VAL A 451 4.02 46.00 5.62
N VAL A 452 4.63 45.84 6.79
CA VAL A 452 5.06 44.54 7.31
C VAL A 452 3.97 43.91 8.17
N LYS A 453 2.99 43.32 7.50
CA LYS A 453 1.87 42.59 8.10
C LYS A 453 1.94 41.12 7.69
N PRO A 454 2.41 40.20 8.54
CA PRO A 454 2.57 38.79 8.18
C PRO A 454 1.32 38.13 7.58
N GLU A 455 0.13 38.50 8.06
CA GLU A 455 -1.17 38.06 7.56
C GLU A 455 -1.47 38.48 6.11
N ASP A 456 -0.82 39.53 5.63
CA ASP A 456 -0.90 39.99 4.24
C ASP A 456 0.18 39.38 3.34
N MET A 457 1.17 38.68 3.93
CA MET A 457 2.30 38.07 3.20
C MET A 457 2.03 36.62 2.76
N VAL A 458 0.87 36.06 3.09
CA VAL A 458 0.51 34.66 2.80
C VAL A 458 -0.29 34.49 1.51
N LYS A 459 -0.51 35.56 0.74
CA LYS A 459 -1.26 35.54 -0.54
C LYS A 459 -0.77 36.64 -1.48
N PRO A 460 -0.94 36.50 -2.81
CA PRO A 460 -0.69 37.59 -3.75
C PRO A 460 -1.60 38.79 -3.45
N LYS A 461 -1.06 40.01 -3.62
CA LYS A 461 -1.86 41.25 -3.66
C LYS A 461 -2.23 41.54 -5.12
N ALA A 462 -3.49 41.92 -5.35
CA ALA A 462 -4.00 42.35 -6.66
C ALA A 462 -3.53 43.77 -7.01
#